data_AF-A0A959NXZ1-F1
#
_entry.id   AF-A0A959NXZ1-F1
#
_cell.length_a   1.000
_cell.length_b   1.000
_cell.length_c   1.000
_cell.angle_alpha   90.00
_cell.angle_beta   90.00
_cell.angle_gamma   90.00
#
_symmetry.space_group_name_H-M   'P 1'
#
loop_
_entity.id
_entity.type
_entity.pdbx_description
1 polymer ?
#
loop_
_entity_poly.entity_id
_entity_poly.type
_entity_poly.pdbx_seq_one_letter_code
_entity_poly.pdbx_strand_id
1 'polypeptide(L)'
;VAGSIGFLFMNMGLIMRFMATRSVDEGRKAATFNILFMLPLSAIVVGNAGWVGKAISIVSPDIVPPNTSPDQIFVVVANIVSLPGVFGFIMAALTAALMSTVDTLINATAAIYINDVHRPMKKFLKSKILTSKQTDKNELAAARYSSVVITILGVISVLAFKSFPTVYEAHGYFHSTLTPPLVVAIFLGLFWKRFTPAAVITTFVSGVALMIIGLHDPIVISPFDHGIHMDANHPYSYIRALYNMLVCVIVAVTVTLTTNWQEQIVKSLKKKSNGNALIYTLIFLSVIFFLMILFSLTALSIQFVIIILMMFAVAIASTYLIDYHPFEQTEGLTVWSVAKAKELFKGSKINDEEGEIIKVNWKKKDGDDEIVNFSQNDMNKMKANIGDFVYICDHRKYLGGLKSIHAVVGEPHNEDGIIYLNEEELLNGVFEEGKLLTAEKEM
;
A
#
# COMPACT_ATOMS: atom_id res chain seq x y z
N VAL A 1 -8.95 11.87 0.16
CA VAL A 1 -8.24 10.71 -0.43
C VAL A 1 -7.09 10.26 0.46
N ALA A 2 -6.09 11.10 0.75
CA ALA A 2 -4.93 10.70 1.60
C ALA A 2 -5.28 10.30 3.05
N GLY A 3 -6.42 10.75 3.59
CA GLY A 3 -6.91 10.37 4.92
C GLY A 3 -7.96 9.25 4.94
N SER A 4 -8.16 8.50 3.85
CA SER A 4 -9.12 7.40 3.85
C SER A 4 -8.51 6.10 4.34
N ILE A 5 -9.35 5.24 4.91
CA ILE A 5 -9.01 3.87 5.29
C ILE A 5 -8.42 3.11 4.09
N GLY A 6 -9.02 3.26 2.89
CA GLY A 6 -8.52 2.63 1.67
C GLY A 6 -7.09 3.06 1.33
N PHE A 7 -6.76 4.35 1.46
CA PHE A 7 -5.40 4.83 1.17
C PHE A 7 -4.36 4.28 2.14
N LEU A 8 -4.69 4.14 3.42
CA LEU A 8 -3.81 3.54 4.43
C LEU A 8 -3.42 2.10 4.08
N PHE A 9 -4.36 1.31 3.56
CA PHE A 9 -4.13 -0.09 3.18
C PHE A 9 -3.55 -0.30 1.78
N MET A 10 -3.51 0.75 0.95
CA MET A 10 -2.96 0.70 -0.41
C MET A 10 -1.53 1.24 -0.49
N ASN A 11 -1.21 2.20 0.36
CA ASN A 11 0.06 2.90 0.29
C ASN A 11 1.14 2.14 1.07
N MET A 12 2.09 1.54 0.35
CA MET A 12 3.20 0.80 0.95
C MET A 12 4.00 1.64 1.97
N GLY A 13 4.16 2.95 1.73
CA GLY A 13 4.83 3.86 2.66
C GLY A 13 4.16 3.95 4.03
N LEU A 14 2.84 3.75 4.09
CA LEU A 14 2.08 3.71 5.33
C LEU A 14 2.03 2.29 5.93
N ILE A 15 1.88 1.25 5.09
CA ILE A 15 1.88 -0.15 5.53
C ILE A 15 3.19 -0.48 6.26
N MET A 16 4.34 -0.05 5.74
CA MET A 16 5.64 -0.26 6.40
C MET A 16 5.70 0.28 7.83
N ARG A 17 4.97 1.37 8.13
CA ARG A 17 4.91 1.92 9.49
C ARG A 17 4.11 1.03 10.44
N PHE A 18 3.06 0.37 9.94
CA PHE A 18 2.32 -0.62 10.71
C PHE A 18 3.11 -1.92 10.91
N MET A 19 3.89 -2.34 9.91
CA MET A 19 4.78 -3.51 10.04
C MET A 19 5.92 -3.29 11.03
N ALA A 20 6.31 -2.03 11.26
CA ALA A 20 7.31 -1.67 12.26
C ALA A 20 6.75 -1.50 13.68
N THR A 21 5.45 -1.74 13.89
CA THR A 21 4.87 -1.68 15.24
C THR A 21 5.18 -2.95 16.02
N ARG A 22 5.32 -2.80 17.34
CA ARG A 22 5.63 -3.87 18.28
C ARG A 22 4.66 -5.06 18.20
N SER A 23 3.38 -4.79 17.94
CA SER A 23 2.35 -5.82 17.86
C SER A 23 1.19 -5.33 17.01
N VAL A 24 0.34 -6.26 16.58
CA VAL A 24 -0.89 -5.96 15.84
C VAL A 24 -1.81 -5.03 16.64
N ASP A 25 -1.84 -5.18 17.97
CA ASP A 25 -2.67 -4.34 18.85
C ASP A 25 -2.16 -2.89 18.91
N GLU A 26 -0.83 -2.70 19.01
CA GLU A 26 -0.24 -1.37 18.92
C GLU A 26 -0.46 -0.73 17.53
N GLY A 27 -0.41 -1.53 16.47
CA GLY A 27 -0.82 -1.10 15.12
C GLY A 27 -2.27 -0.59 15.06
N ARG A 28 -3.22 -1.28 15.73
CA ARG A 28 -4.64 -0.87 15.81
C ARG A 28 -4.81 0.42 16.60
N LYS A 29 -4.12 0.57 17.74
CA LYS A 29 -4.13 1.81 18.54
C LYS A 29 -3.58 2.98 17.74
N ALA A 30 -2.44 2.79 17.07
CA ALA A 30 -1.83 3.80 16.21
C ALA A 30 -2.77 4.21 15.05
N ALA A 31 -3.39 3.24 14.37
CA ALA A 31 -4.36 3.52 13.31
C ALA A 31 -5.56 4.31 13.83
N THR A 32 -6.13 3.90 14.96
CA THR A 32 -7.29 4.55 15.58
C THR A 32 -6.97 5.98 15.98
N PHE A 33 -5.84 6.19 16.66
CA PHE A 33 -5.41 7.52 17.08
C PHE A 33 -5.15 8.44 15.88
N ASN A 34 -4.50 7.90 14.84
CA ASN A 34 -4.25 8.66 13.62
C ASN A 34 -5.56 9.10 12.93
N ILE A 35 -6.51 8.18 12.79
CA ILE A 35 -7.80 8.44 12.12
C ILE A 35 -8.66 9.41 12.94
N LEU A 36 -8.77 9.21 14.25
CA LEU A 36 -9.69 9.97 15.10
C LEU A 36 -9.17 11.34 15.47
N PHE A 37 -7.85 11.51 15.64
CA PHE A 37 -7.26 12.76 16.15
C PHE A 37 -6.33 13.43 15.14
N MET A 38 -5.34 12.71 14.60
CA MET A 38 -4.31 13.34 13.76
C MET A 38 -4.83 13.79 12.40
N LEU A 39 -5.71 13.02 11.76
CA LEU A 39 -6.28 13.40 10.46
C LEU A 39 -7.19 14.65 10.56
N PRO A 40 -8.16 14.75 11.50
CA PRO A 40 -8.93 15.97 11.68
C PRO A 40 -8.07 17.17 12.06
N LEU A 41 -7.11 16.99 12.98
CA LEU A 41 -6.21 18.06 13.39
C LEU A 41 -5.38 18.57 12.20
N SER A 42 -4.81 17.66 11.41
CA SER A 42 -4.05 18.00 10.20
C SER A 42 -4.91 18.75 9.18
N ALA A 43 -6.15 18.32 8.96
CA ALA A 43 -7.08 18.99 8.05
C ALA A 43 -7.38 20.44 8.50
N ILE A 44 -7.57 20.66 9.80
CA ILE A 44 -7.80 22.01 10.36
C ILE A 44 -6.53 22.86 10.23
N VAL A 45 -5.37 22.33 10.63
CA VAL A 45 -4.09 23.06 10.63
C VAL A 45 -3.67 23.46 9.22
N VAL A 46 -3.73 22.54 8.26
CA VAL A 46 -3.32 22.81 6.86
C VAL A 46 -4.38 23.65 6.14
N GLY A 47 -5.67 23.39 6.39
CA GLY A 47 -6.77 24.13 5.77
C GLY A 47 -6.89 25.58 6.23
N ASN A 48 -6.41 25.91 7.43
CA ASN A 48 -6.57 27.24 8.02
C ASN A 48 -5.96 28.36 7.15
N ALA A 49 -4.78 28.15 6.57
CA ALA A 49 -4.15 29.16 5.72
C ALA A 49 -5.00 29.50 4.49
N GLY A 50 -5.68 28.51 3.89
CA GLY A 50 -6.61 28.74 2.78
C GLY A 50 -7.84 29.54 3.21
N TRP A 51 -8.43 29.23 4.37
CA TRP A 51 -9.57 29.98 4.91
C TRP A 51 -9.21 31.43 5.27
N VAL A 52 -8.07 31.63 5.93
CA VAL A 52 -7.55 32.96 6.27
C VAL A 52 -7.23 33.75 5.00
N GLY A 53 -6.54 33.13 4.03
CA GLY A 53 -6.25 33.75 2.74
C GLY A 53 -7.51 34.18 2.01
N LYS A 54 -8.55 33.33 1.99
CA LYS A 54 -9.85 33.69 1.41
C LYS A 54 -10.51 34.86 2.14
N ALA A 55 -10.50 34.87 3.47
CA ALA A 55 -11.05 35.97 4.26
C ALA A 55 -10.33 37.31 3.98
N ILE A 56 -8.99 37.30 3.94
CA ILE A 56 -8.19 38.49 3.61
C ILE A 56 -8.52 38.97 2.19
N SER A 57 -8.67 38.06 1.23
CA SER A 57 -8.99 38.44 -0.17
C SER A 57 -10.34 39.14 -0.33
N ILE A 58 -11.28 38.92 0.59
CA ILE A 58 -12.60 39.54 0.59
C ILE A 58 -12.55 40.90 1.30
N VAL A 59 -11.87 40.99 2.44
CA VAL A 59 -11.84 42.20 3.29
C VAL A 59 -10.82 43.22 2.78
N SER A 60 -9.69 42.76 2.24
CA SER A 60 -8.59 43.60 1.78
C SER A 60 -7.98 43.03 0.48
N PRO A 61 -8.67 43.22 -0.66
CA PRO A 61 -8.21 42.73 -1.96
C PRO A 61 -6.83 43.26 -2.38
N ASP A 62 -6.42 44.41 -1.85
CA ASP A 62 -5.10 45.02 -2.12
C ASP A 62 -3.94 44.21 -1.52
N ILE A 63 -4.19 43.47 -0.43
CA ILE A 63 -3.16 42.67 0.26
C ILE A 63 -3.08 41.27 -0.36
N VAL A 64 -4.23 40.62 -0.54
CA VAL A 64 -4.33 39.31 -1.21
C VAL A 64 -5.31 39.43 -2.36
N PRO A 65 -4.83 39.63 -3.59
CA PRO A 65 -5.69 39.68 -4.77
C PRO A 65 -6.55 38.40 -4.90
N PRO A 66 -7.84 38.51 -5.26
CA PRO A 66 -8.72 37.34 -5.43
C PRO A 66 -8.25 36.31 -6.48
N ASN A 67 -7.35 36.71 -7.38
CA ASN A 67 -6.74 35.85 -8.41
C ASN A 67 -5.41 35.21 -7.98
N THR A 68 -5.02 35.35 -6.70
CA THR A 68 -3.83 34.69 -6.16
C THR A 68 -3.94 33.18 -6.34
N SER A 69 -2.87 32.54 -6.82
CA SER A 69 -2.85 31.09 -7.02
C SER A 69 -3.15 30.35 -5.70
N PRO A 70 -4.12 29.42 -5.68
CA PRO A 70 -4.39 28.60 -4.51
C PRO A 70 -3.16 27.82 -4.02
N ASP A 71 -2.27 27.40 -4.93
CA ASP A 71 -1.08 26.63 -4.57
C ASP A 71 -0.04 27.47 -3.80
N GLN A 72 -0.12 28.81 -3.90
CA GLN A 72 0.80 29.74 -3.22
C GLN A 72 0.20 30.34 -1.94
N ILE A 73 -1.11 30.13 -1.70
CA ILE A 73 -1.84 30.86 -0.65
C ILE A 73 -1.25 30.62 0.75
N PHE A 74 -0.76 29.40 1.01
CA PHE A 74 -0.16 29.06 2.29
C PHE A 74 1.07 29.94 2.58
N VAL A 75 1.95 30.09 1.60
CA VAL A 75 3.19 30.88 1.73
C VAL A 75 2.87 32.36 1.87
N VAL A 76 1.91 32.86 1.08
CA VAL A 76 1.46 34.25 1.14
C VAL A 76 0.89 34.59 2.51
N VAL A 77 -0.03 33.76 3.02
CA VAL A 77 -0.65 33.98 4.33
C VAL A 77 0.36 33.85 5.47
N ALA A 78 1.27 32.87 5.39
CA ALA A 78 2.35 32.74 6.37
C ALA A 78 3.23 34.00 6.38
N ASN A 79 3.55 34.58 5.23
CA ASN A 79 4.35 35.81 5.15
C ASN A 79 3.65 37.02 5.79
N ILE A 80 2.33 37.16 5.57
CA ILE A 80 1.55 38.28 6.10
C ILE A 80 1.39 38.19 7.63
N VAL A 81 1.14 36.99 8.15
CA VAL A 81 0.76 36.79 9.56
C VAL A 81 1.97 36.62 10.48
N SER A 82 3.11 36.16 9.96
CA SER A 82 4.28 35.84 10.79
C SER A 82 5.38 36.90 10.76
N LEU A 83 6.12 36.99 11.86
CA LEU A 83 7.34 37.80 11.94
C LEU A 83 8.46 37.17 11.09
N PRO A 84 9.43 37.95 10.54
CA PRO A 84 10.44 37.42 9.62
C PRO A 84 11.20 36.17 10.10
N GLY A 85 11.56 36.10 11.39
CA GLY A 85 12.22 34.91 11.95
C GLY A 85 11.31 33.68 12.03
N VAL A 86 10.03 33.89 12.35
CA VAL A 86 9.02 32.81 12.41
C VAL A 86 8.66 32.35 11.01
N PHE A 87 8.58 33.27 10.04
CA PHE A 87 8.38 32.95 8.63
C PHE A 87 9.47 31.99 8.12
N GLY A 88 10.73 32.30 8.41
CA GLY A 88 11.86 31.42 8.06
C GLY A 88 11.74 30.02 8.67
N PHE A 89 11.34 29.94 9.94
CA PHE A 89 11.09 28.66 10.61
C PHE A 89 9.94 27.88 9.96
N ILE A 90 8.84 28.55 9.59
CA ILE A 90 7.71 27.91 8.88
C ILE A 90 8.15 27.35 7.53
N MET A 91 8.94 28.10 6.75
CA MET A 91 9.46 27.63 5.46
C MET A 91 10.41 26.44 5.61
N ALA A 92 11.25 26.44 6.66
CA ALA A 92 12.09 25.29 6.98
C ALA A 92 11.25 24.05 7.35
N ALA A 93 10.21 24.21 8.18
CA ALA A 93 9.31 23.14 8.57
C ALA A 93 8.52 22.57 7.37
N LEU A 94 8.03 23.43 6.48
CA LEU A 94 7.35 23.03 5.25
C LEU A 94 8.28 22.21 4.34
N THR A 95 9.52 22.67 4.17
CA THR A 95 10.54 21.96 3.37
C THR A 95 10.89 20.61 4.00
N ALA A 96 11.06 20.55 5.33
CA ALA A 96 11.32 19.31 6.04
C ALA A 96 10.16 18.30 5.93
N ALA A 97 8.91 18.77 6.02
CA ALA A 97 7.73 17.94 5.83
C ALA A 97 7.62 17.37 4.41
N LEU A 98 7.97 18.17 3.39
CA LEU A 98 8.05 17.72 2.00
C LEU A 98 9.11 16.63 1.86
N MET A 99 10.32 16.85 2.37
CA MET A 99 11.40 15.86 2.32
C MET A 99 11.00 14.55 3.01
N SER A 100 10.38 14.62 4.19
CA SER A 100 9.89 13.41 4.89
C SER A 100 8.90 12.58 4.06
N THR A 101 8.04 13.24 3.29
CA THR A 101 7.08 12.56 2.40
C THR A 101 7.78 11.95 1.20
N VAL A 102 8.68 12.71 0.55
CA VAL A 102 9.47 12.25 -0.59
C VAL A 102 10.33 11.04 -0.20
N ASP A 103 11.03 11.09 0.94
CA ASP A 103 11.84 10.00 1.45
C ASP A 103 11.01 8.73 1.71
N THR A 104 9.84 8.90 2.33
CA THR A 104 8.91 7.77 2.58
C THR A 104 8.48 7.12 1.26
N LEU A 105 8.14 7.92 0.25
CA LEU A 105 7.68 7.41 -1.05
C LEU A 105 8.82 6.78 -1.86
N ILE A 106 10.02 7.37 -1.86
CA ILE A 106 11.21 6.79 -2.52
C ILE A 106 11.51 5.42 -1.89
N ASN A 107 11.56 5.34 -0.56
CA ASN A 107 11.81 4.07 0.12
C ASN A 107 10.70 3.03 -0.17
N ALA A 108 9.43 3.45 -0.18
CA ALA A 108 8.31 2.57 -0.50
C ALA A 108 8.40 2.02 -1.93
N THR A 109 8.73 2.85 -2.91
CA THR A 109 8.87 2.40 -4.30
C THR A 109 10.08 1.49 -4.51
N ALA A 110 11.17 1.71 -3.77
CA ALA A 110 12.32 0.80 -3.77
C ALA A 110 11.94 -0.56 -3.19
N ALA A 111 11.19 -0.59 -2.08
CA ALA A 111 10.70 -1.83 -1.47
C ALA A 111 9.73 -2.59 -2.40
N ILE A 112 8.83 -1.88 -3.09
CA ILE A 112 7.95 -2.45 -4.13
C ILE A 112 8.80 -3.06 -5.25
N TYR A 113 9.80 -2.33 -5.76
CA TYR A 113 10.67 -2.86 -6.82
C TYR A 113 11.40 -4.12 -6.37
N ILE A 114 11.94 -4.17 -5.15
CA ILE A 114 12.65 -5.35 -4.66
C ILE A 114 11.72 -6.57 -4.54
N ASN A 115 10.56 -6.40 -3.90
CA ASN A 115 9.66 -7.50 -3.61
C ASN A 115 8.85 -7.96 -4.82
N ASP A 116 8.40 -7.03 -5.66
CA ASP A 116 7.44 -7.34 -6.72
C ASP A 116 8.09 -7.47 -8.11
N VAL A 117 9.30 -6.93 -8.29
CA VAL A 117 10.02 -6.98 -9.58
C VAL A 117 11.32 -7.76 -9.47
N HIS A 118 12.25 -7.32 -8.62
CA HIS A 118 13.60 -7.88 -8.55
C HIS A 118 13.61 -9.36 -8.12
N ARG A 119 12.99 -9.70 -6.98
CA ARG A 119 12.94 -11.07 -6.46
C ARG A 119 12.16 -12.03 -7.40
N PRO A 120 10.95 -11.69 -7.90
CA PRO A 120 10.23 -12.55 -8.84
C PRO A 120 10.98 -12.72 -10.16
N MET A 121 11.57 -11.66 -10.70
CA MET A 121 12.36 -11.73 -11.94
C MET A 121 13.62 -12.59 -11.77
N LYS A 122 14.30 -12.51 -10.61
CA LYS A 122 15.45 -13.37 -10.29
C LYS A 122 15.05 -14.85 -10.25
N LYS A 123 13.89 -15.17 -9.68
CA LYS A 123 13.32 -16.53 -9.67
C LYS A 123 12.95 -16.99 -11.08
N PHE A 124 12.32 -16.13 -11.87
CA PHE A 124 11.92 -16.42 -13.25
C PHE A 124 13.14 -16.70 -14.15
N LEU A 125 14.20 -15.92 -14.01
CA LEU A 125 15.45 -16.07 -14.78
C LEU A 125 16.34 -17.22 -14.26
N LYS A 126 15.89 -18.00 -13.27
CA LYS A 126 16.66 -19.08 -12.60
C LYS A 126 18.08 -18.65 -12.24
N SER A 127 18.21 -17.43 -11.70
CA SER A 127 19.51 -16.86 -11.39
C SER A 127 20.25 -17.70 -10.33
N LYS A 128 21.59 -17.60 -10.35
CA LYS A 128 22.53 -18.41 -9.56
C LYS A 128 22.15 -18.40 -8.06
N ILE A 129 22.33 -19.55 -7.39
CA ILE A 129 22.25 -19.64 -5.92
C ILE A 129 23.38 -18.79 -5.35
N LEU A 130 23.01 -17.66 -4.73
CA LEU A 130 23.92 -16.79 -3.99
C LEU A 130 23.83 -17.15 -2.50
N THR A 131 24.91 -16.91 -1.76
CA THR A 131 24.85 -16.92 -0.29
C THR A 131 23.93 -15.80 0.21
N SER A 132 23.36 -15.96 1.43
CA SER A 132 22.42 -14.98 2.02
C SER A 132 23.00 -13.55 1.99
N LYS A 133 24.20 -13.39 2.56
CA LYS A 133 24.95 -12.12 2.60
C LYS A 133 25.22 -11.48 1.22
N GLN A 134 25.47 -12.30 0.19
CA GLN A 134 25.70 -11.78 -1.16
C GLN A 134 24.38 -11.36 -1.82
N THR A 135 23.28 -12.03 -1.49
CA THR A 135 21.93 -11.64 -1.91
C THR A 135 21.57 -10.29 -1.30
N ASP A 136 21.75 -10.10 0.01
CA ASP A 136 21.38 -8.84 0.67
C ASP A 136 22.16 -7.65 0.13
N LYS A 137 23.47 -7.82 -0.09
CA LYS A 137 24.31 -6.77 -0.68
C LYS A 137 23.84 -6.38 -2.09
N ASN A 138 23.46 -7.38 -2.90
CA ASN A 138 22.97 -7.15 -4.25
C ASN A 138 21.57 -6.52 -4.25
N GLU A 139 20.67 -6.96 -3.37
CA GLU A 139 19.34 -6.40 -3.21
C GLU A 139 19.40 -4.96 -2.71
N LEU A 140 20.29 -4.65 -1.75
CA LEU A 140 20.52 -3.29 -1.27
C LEU A 140 21.05 -2.38 -2.39
N ALA A 141 21.98 -2.86 -3.22
CA ALA A 141 22.45 -2.11 -4.38
C ALA A 141 21.30 -1.87 -5.38
N ALA A 142 20.52 -2.90 -5.70
CA ALA A 142 19.37 -2.79 -6.58
C ALA A 142 18.31 -1.80 -6.05
N ALA A 143 18.06 -1.77 -4.73
CA ALA A 143 17.14 -0.83 -4.08
C ALA A 143 17.64 0.61 -4.18
N ARG A 144 18.95 0.85 -4.05
CA ARG A 144 19.55 2.17 -4.22
C ARG A 144 19.46 2.64 -5.68
N TYR A 145 19.74 1.76 -6.63
CA TYR A 145 19.60 2.09 -8.06
C TYR A 145 18.15 2.37 -8.44
N SER A 146 17.18 1.56 -7.96
CA SER A 146 15.77 1.80 -8.22
C SER A 146 15.31 3.13 -7.62
N SER A 147 15.75 3.48 -6.41
CA SER A 147 15.46 4.77 -5.78
C SER A 147 15.89 5.95 -6.67
N VAL A 148 17.11 5.91 -7.22
CA VAL A 148 17.63 6.96 -8.12
C VAL A 148 16.80 7.04 -9.41
N VAL A 149 16.55 5.90 -10.06
CA VAL A 149 15.78 5.85 -11.31
C VAL A 149 14.36 6.36 -11.13
N ILE A 150 13.67 5.90 -10.08
CA ILE A 150 12.28 6.30 -9.79
C ILE A 150 12.22 7.79 -9.43
N THR A 151 13.22 8.32 -8.70
CA THR A 151 13.31 9.75 -8.42
C THR A 151 13.45 10.56 -9.71
N ILE A 152 14.32 10.15 -10.63
CA ILE A 152 14.48 10.82 -11.94
C ILE A 152 13.16 10.77 -12.73
N LEU A 153 12.49 9.62 -12.79
CA LEU A 153 11.19 9.48 -13.44
C LEU A 153 10.12 10.36 -12.79
N GLY A 154 10.11 10.48 -11.46
CA GLY A 154 9.23 11.37 -10.71
C GLY A 154 9.44 12.85 -11.07
N VAL A 155 10.70 13.29 -11.18
CA VAL A 155 11.04 14.65 -11.62
C VAL A 155 10.62 14.88 -13.07
N ILE A 156 10.86 13.94 -13.98
CA ILE A 156 10.42 14.03 -15.38
C ILE A 156 8.89 14.11 -15.49
N SER A 157 8.17 13.42 -14.59
CA SER A 157 6.69 13.40 -14.59
C SER A 157 6.07 14.79 -14.36
N VAL A 158 6.81 15.75 -13.81
CA VAL A 158 6.36 17.16 -13.70
C VAL A 158 5.93 17.74 -15.05
N LEU A 159 6.57 17.31 -16.15
CA LEU A 159 6.21 17.75 -17.51
C LEU A 159 4.78 17.39 -17.88
N ALA A 160 4.27 16.24 -17.40
CA ALA A 160 2.90 15.79 -17.64
C ALA A 160 1.88 16.51 -16.75
N PHE A 161 2.27 16.93 -15.54
CA PHE A 161 1.37 17.55 -14.56
C PHE A 161 1.33 19.08 -14.63
N LYS A 162 2.27 19.73 -15.31
CA LYS A 162 2.30 21.21 -15.47
C LYS A 162 1.07 21.77 -16.21
N SER A 163 0.36 20.96 -16.98
CA SER A 163 -0.84 21.37 -17.72
C SER A 163 -2.08 21.57 -16.84
N PHE A 164 -2.05 21.09 -15.59
CA PHE A 164 -3.17 21.24 -14.66
C PHE A 164 -3.19 22.65 -14.03
N PRO A 165 -4.38 23.25 -13.82
CA PRO A 165 -4.51 24.56 -13.19
C PRO A 165 -3.95 24.64 -11.77
N THR A 166 -4.11 23.58 -10.99
CA THR A 166 -3.59 23.47 -9.62
C THR A 166 -3.00 22.10 -9.35
N VAL A 167 -2.08 22.03 -8.38
CA VAL A 167 -1.52 20.74 -7.90
C VAL A 167 -2.62 19.85 -7.31
N TYR A 168 -3.61 20.45 -6.65
CA TYR A 168 -4.74 19.70 -6.09
C TYR A 168 -5.58 19.02 -7.17
N GLU A 169 -5.87 19.71 -8.28
CA GLU A 169 -6.62 19.14 -9.41
C GLU A 169 -5.83 18.02 -10.10
N ALA A 170 -4.53 18.19 -10.31
CA ALA A 170 -3.66 17.14 -10.82
C ALA A 170 -3.72 15.88 -9.94
N HIS A 171 -3.61 16.07 -8.62
CA HIS A 171 -3.68 14.99 -7.65
C HIS A 171 -5.07 14.32 -7.63
N GLY A 172 -6.14 15.12 -7.63
CA GLY A 172 -7.52 14.62 -7.70
C GLY A 172 -7.79 13.82 -8.97
N TYR A 173 -7.33 14.31 -10.12
CA TYR A 173 -7.41 13.62 -11.39
C TYR A 173 -6.72 12.26 -11.36
N PHE A 174 -5.45 12.23 -10.93
CA PHE A 174 -4.66 11.00 -10.86
C PHE A 174 -5.33 9.96 -9.94
N HIS A 175 -5.75 10.38 -8.75
CA HIS A 175 -6.41 9.48 -7.81
C HIS A 175 -7.78 9.02 -8.28
N SER A 176 -8.60 9.90 -8.86
CA SER A 176 -9.91 9.52 -9.41
C SER A 176 -9.78 8.47 -10.51
N THR A 177 -8.65 8.42 -11.22
CA THR A 177 -8.42 7.52 -12.34
C THR A 177 -7.81 6.19 -11.92
N LEU A 178 -6.73 6.19 -11.12
CA LEU A 178 -5.96 4.96 -10.85
C LEU A 178 -6.30 4.26 -9.52
N THR A 179 -6.90 5.00 -8.57
CA THR A 179 -7.21 4.46 -7.23
C THR A 179 -8.41 3.49 -7.24
N PRO A 180 -9.51 3.74 -7.98
CA PRO A 180 -10.70 2.89 -7.94
C PRO A 180 -10.49 1.40 -8.22
N PRO A 181 -9.77 0.95 -9.27
CA PRO A 181 -9.61 -0.48 -9.54
C PRO A 181 -8.82 -1.17 -8.42
N LEU A 182 -7.83 -0.49 -7.83
CA LEU A 182 -7.04 -1.02 -6.72
C LEU A 182 -7.86 -1.11 -5.42
N VAL A 183 -8.68 -0.09 -5.11
CA VAL A 183 -9.61 -0.15 -3.97
C VAL A 183 -10.57 -1.32 -4.14
N VAL A 184 -11.20 -1.46 -5.32
CA VAL A 184 -12.16 -2.54 -5.58
C VAL A 184 -11.48 -3.90 -5.47
N ALA A 185 -10.28 -4.05 -6.01
CA ALA A 185 -9.53 -5.30 -5.93
C ALA A 185 -9.19 -5.69 -4.49
N ILE A 186 -8.70 -4.75 -3.68
CA ILE A 186 -8.34 -5.00 -2.28
C ILE A 186 -9.59 -5.30 -1.44
N PHE A 187 -10.63 -4.49 -1.54
CA PHE A 187 -11.84 -4.68 -0.72
C PHE A 187 -12.60 -5.95 -1.10
N LEU A 188 -12.82 -6.20 -2.39
CA LEU A 188 -13.49 -7.44 -2.80
C LEU A 188 -12.61 -8.66 -2.56
N GLY A 189 -11.29 -8.57 -2.70
CA GLY A 189 -10.37 -9.65 -2.33
C GLY A 189 -10.41 -9.97 -0.83
N LEU A 190 -10.48 -8.95 0.01
CA LEU A 190 -10.53 -9.12 1.47
C LEU A 190 -11.88 -9.66 1.96
N PHE A 191 -12.99 -9.15 1.42
CA PHE A 191 -14.34 -9.43 1.94
C PHE A 191 -15.09 -10.51 1.15
N TRP A 192 -14.72 -10.81 -0.10
CA TRP A 192 -15.47 -11.75 -0.95
C TRP A 192 -14.62 -12.95 -1.36
N LYS A 193 -14.80 -14.08 -0.66
CA LYS A 193 -14.06 -15.34 -0.90
C LYS A 193 -14.09 -15.89 -2.34
N ARG A 194 -15.09 -15.47 -3.14
CA ARG A 194 -15.23 -15.91 -4.54
C ARG A 194 -14.46 -15.03 -5.52
N PHE A 195 -13.89 -13.91 -5.07
CA PHE A 195 -13.17 -12.98 -5.92
C PHE A 195 -11.82 -13.59 -6.34
N THR A 196 -11.76 -14.05 -7.58
CA THR A 196 -10.60 -14.78 -8.12
C THR A 196 -9.53 -13.84 -8.67
N PRO A 197 -8.28 -14.30 -8.85
CA PRO A 197 -7.24 -13.52 -9.55
C PRO A 197 -7.67 -13.10 -10.97
N ALA A 198 -8.45 -13.94 -11.66
CA ALA A 198 -9.01 -13.59 -12.96
C ALA A 198 -9.99 -12.40 -12.85
N ALA A 199 -10.85 -12.39 -11.83
CA ALA A 199 -11.75 -11.26 -11.56
C ALA A 199 -10.99 -9.97 -11.26
N VAL A 200 -9.86 -10.04 -10.52
CA VAL A 200 -8.97 -8.89 -10.29
C VAL A 200 -8.44 -8.34 -11.62
N ILE A 201 -7.81 -9.17 -12.45
CA ILE A 201 -7.19 -8.74 -13.71
C ILE A 201 -8.22 -8.17 -14.68
N THR A 202 -9.37 -8.84 -14.83
CA THR A 202 -10.44 -8.34 -15.70
C THR A 202 -11.00 -7.00 -15.21
N THR A 203 -11.11 -6.82 -13.89
CA THR A 203 -11.52 -5.54 -13.28
C THR A 203 -10.50 -4.44 -13.56
N PHE A 204 -9.21 -4.72 -13.45
CA PHE A 204 -8.17 -3.76 -13.78
C PHE A 204 -8.21 -3.36 -15.25
N VAL A 205 -8.19 -4.32 -16.18
CA VAL A 205 -8.13 -4.02 -17.62
C VAL A 205 -9.43 -3.37 -18.12
N SER A 206 -10.57 -3.97 -17.80
CA SER A 206 -11.87 -3.51 -18.30
C SER A 206 -12.39 -2.30 -17.53
N GLY A 207 -12.09 -2.20 -16.23
CA GLY A 207 -12.38 -1.03 -15.43
C GLY A 207 -11.63 0.19 -15.94
N VAL A 208 -10.31 0.08 -16.14
CA VAL A 208 -9.51 1.18 -16.72
C VAL A 208 -10.03 1.58 -18.11
N ALA A 209 -10.42 0.62 -18.94
CA ALA A 209 -11.04 0.93 -20.23
C ALA A 209 -12.34 1.74 -20.09
N LEU A 210 -13.24 1.38 -19.17
CA LEU A 210 -14.47 2.14 -18.89
C LEU A 210 -14.19 3.54 -18.33
N MET A 211 -13.10 3.71 -17.57
CA MET A 211 -12.67 5.01 -17.07
C MET A 211 -12.15 5.91 -18.20
N ILE A 212 -11.40 5.34 -19.15
CA ILE A 212 -10.90 6.07 -20.32
C ILE A 212 -12.08 6.55 -21.18
N ILE A 213 -13.13 5.74 -21.35
CA ILE A 213 -14.36 6.20 -22.02
C ILE A 213 -14.97 7.38 -21.25
N GLY A 214 -15.10 7.28 -19.92
CA GLY A 214 -15.62 8.39 -19.11
C GLY A 214 -14.76 9.65 -19.18
N LEU A 215 -13.47 9.52 -19.49
CA LEU A 215 -12.56 10.63 -19.72
C LEU A 215 -12.80 11.33 -21.07
N HIS A 216 -12.98 10.55 -22.14
CA HIS A 216 -13.21 11.10 -23.49
C HIS A 216 -14.65 11.61 -23.67
N ASP A 217 -15.63 10.88 -23.13
CA ASP A 217 -17.06 11.14 -23.26
C ASP A 217 -17.71 11.29 -21.87
N PRO A 218 -17.66 12.50 -21.26
CA PRO A 218 -18.20 12.73 -19.91
C PRO A 218 -19.70 12.48 -19.78
N ILE A 219 -20.44 12.36 -20.90
CA ILE A 219 -21.87 12.02 -20.90
C ILE A 219 -22.14 10.68 -20.22
N VAL A 220 -21.18 9.75 -20.23
CA VAL A 220 -21.28 8.45 -19.56
C VAL A 220 -21.30 8.59 -18.03
N ILE A 221 -20.77 9.70 -17.51
CA ILE A 221 -20.77 10.02 -16.08
C ILE A 221 -22.12 10.64 -15.65
N SER A 222 -22.87 11.25 -16.57
CA SER A 222 -24.13 11.96 -16.25
C SER A 222 -25.17 11.13 -15.48
N PRO A 223 -25.37 9.82 -15.70
CA PRO A 223 -26.33 9.05 -14.90
C PRO A 223 -25.98 8.98 -13.40
N PHE A 224 -24.74 9.30 -13.05
CA PHE A 224 -24.21 9.29 -11.69
C PHE A 224 -23.98 10.71 -11.15
N ASP A 225 -24.42 11.75 -11.84
CA ASP A 225 -24.13 13.16 -11.49
C ASP A 225 -24.80 13.63 -10.19
N HIS A 226 -25.80 12.91 -9.67
CA HIS A 226 -26.57 13.25 -8.48
C HIS A 226 -27.06 14.72 -8.49
N GLY A 227 -27.39 15.26 -9.66
CA GLY A 227 -27.85 16.65 -9.83
C GLY A 227 -26.74 17.69 -9.95
N ILE A 228 -25.47 17.29 -10.06
CA ILE A 228 -24.35 18.18 -10.35
C ILE A 228 -24.35 18.50 -11.84
N HIS A 229 -24.54 19.77 -12.20
CA HIS A 229 -24.46 20.20 -13.59
C HIS A 229 -23.05 20.03 -14.16
N MET A 230 -22.96 19.65 -15.44
CA MET A 230 -21.70 19.55 -16.16
C MET A 230 -21.05 20.93 -16.32
N ASP A 231 -19.91 21.15 -15.67
CA ASP A 231 -19.03 22.28 -15.96
C ASP A 231 -18.30 22.01 -17.29
N ALA A 232 -18.37 22.97 -18.21
CA ALA A 232 -17.69 22.89 -19.50
C ALA A 232 -16.15 22.90 -19.36
N ASN A 233 -15.62 23.51 -18.30
CA ASN A 233 -14.19 23.62 -18.07
C ASN A 233 -13.65 22.41 -17.27
N HIS A 234 -14.45 21.86 -16.34
CA HIS A 234 -14.04 20.75 -15.47
C HIS A 234 -15.14 19.67 -15.38
N PRO A 235 -15.41 18.95 -16.48
CA PRO A 235 -16.56 18.06 -16.56
C PRO A 235 -16.46 16.95 -15.52
N TYR A 236 -17.45 16.96 -14.61
CA TYR A 236 -17.66 15.93 -13.60
C TYR A 236 -16.42 15.62 -12.74
N SER A 237 -15.56 16.60 -12.48
CA SER A 237 -14.26 16.40 -11.81
C SER A 237 -14.34 15.57 -10.52
N TYR A 238 -15.28 15.90 -9.62
CA TYR A 238 -15.45 15.19 -8.34
C TYR A 238 -16.25 13.88 -8.48
N ILE A 239 -17.29 13.86 -9.31
CA ILE A 239 -18.18 12.71 -9.43
C ILE A 239 -17.59 11.58 -10.29
N ARG A 240 -16.57 11.89 -11.10
CA ARG A 240 -15.79 10.92 -11.87
C ARG A 240 -15.21 9.81 -11.00
N ALA A 241 -14.74 10.12 -9.79
CA ALA A 241 -14.21 9.11 -8.87
C ALA A 241 -15.30 8.09 -8.46
N LEU A 242 -16.53 8.56 -8.25
CA LEU A 242 -17.67 7.69 -7.94
C LEU A 242 -18.04 6.80 -9.13
N TYR A 243 -18.16 7.39 -10.32
CA TYR A 243 -18.39 6.63 -11.56
C TYR A 243 -17.31 5.55 -11.75
N ASN A 244 -16.03 5.92 -11.67
CA ASN A 244 -14.90 5.01 -11.84
C ASN A 244 -14.92 3.86 -10.82
N MET A 245 -15.32 4.14 -9.57
CA MET A 245 -15.50 3.11 -8.54
C MET A 245 -16.66 2.17 -8.88
N LEU A 246 -17.82 2.71 -9.26
CA LEU A 246 -19.00 1.92 -9.58
C LEU A 246 -18.77 1.00 -10.79
N VAL A 247 -18.15 1.49 -11.86
CA VAL A 247 -17.86 0.65 -13.03
C VAL A 247 -16.89 -0.48 -12.68
N CYS A 248 -15.87 -0.22 -11.87
CA CYS A 248 -14.99 -1.27 -11.37
C CYS A 248 -15.74 -2.31 -10.53
N VAL A 249 -16.62 -1.88 -9.62
CA VAL A 249 -17.45 -2.79 -8.82
C VAL A 249 -18.35 -3.62 -9.73
N ILE A 250 -19.01 -3.01 -10.72
CA ILE A 250 -19.89 -3.71 -11.66
C ILE A 250 -19.12 -4.78 -12.44
N VAL A 251 -17.95 -4.44 -12.99
CA VAL A 251 -17.09 -5.42 -13.69
C VAL A 251 -16.67 -6.53 -12.73
N ALA A 252 -16.16 -6.19 -11.56
CA ALA A 252 -15.70 -7.15 -10.57
C ALA A 252 -16.80 -8.13 -10.16
N VAL A 253 -17.99 -7.62 -9.85
CA VAL A 253 -19.17 -8.43 -9.49
C VAL A 253 -19.59 -9.31 -10.65
N THR A 254 -19.68 -8.76 -11.86
CA THR A 254 -20.09 -9.52 -13.06
C THR A 254 -19.14 -10.69 -13.34
N VAL A 255 -17.83 -10.44 -13.31
CA VAL A 255 -16.81 -11.48 -13.57
C VAL A 255 -16.80 -12.54 -12.46
N THR A 256 -17.03 -12.14 -11.21
CA THR A 256 -17.10 -13.06 -10.07
C THR A 256 -18.36 -13.93 -10.10
N LEU A 257 -19.50 -13.38 -10.51
CA LEU A 257 -20.74 -14.16 -10.65
C LEU A 257 -20.67 -15.13 -11.83
N THR A 258 -19.90 -14.79 -12.88
CA THR A 258 -19.75 -15.62 -14.07
C THR A 258 -18.57 -16.60 -14.01
N THR A 259 -17.84 -16.68 -12.88
CA THR A 259 -16.64 -17.53 -12.73
C THR A 259 -16.92 -19.01 -13.03
N ASN A 260 -18.03 -19.58 -12.54
CA ASN A 260 -18.39 -20.98 -12.82
C ASN A 260 -18.50 -21.28 -14.31
N TRP A 261 -19.02 -20.32 -15.07
CA TRP A 261 -19.21 -20.43 -16.51
C TRP A 261 -17.87 -20.27 -17.26
N GLN A 262 -17.02 -19.34 -16.81
CA GLN A 262 -15.66 -19.19 -17.31
C GLN A 262 -14.86 -20.50 -17.13
N GLU A 263 -14.94 -21.13 -15.96
CA GLU A 263 -14.27 -22.41 -15.69
C GLU A 263 -14.75 -23.54 -16.62
N GLN A 264 -16.05 -23.62 -16.91
CA GLN A 264 -16.60 -24.62 -17.84
C GLN A 264 -16.06 -24.45 -19.26
N ILE A 265 -15.95 -23.19 -19.72
CA ILE A 265 -15.34 -22.88 -21.01
C ILE A 265 -13.86 -23.24 -21.01
N VAL A 266 -13.12 -22.84 -19.98
CA VAL A 266 -11.68 -23.13 -19.87
C VAL A 266 -11.43 -24.63 -19.82
N LYS A 267 -12.23 -25.41 -19.09
CA LYS A 267 -12.17 -26.89 -19.10
C LYS A 267 -12.40 -27.46 -20.50
N SER A 268 -13.30 -26.87 -21.27
CA SER A 268 -13.54 -27.28 -22.67
C SER A 268 -12.41 -26.86 -23.61
N LEU A 269 -11.78 -25.70 -23.39
CA LEU A 269 -10.63 -25.21 -24.16
C LEU A 269 -9.35 -26.00 -23.86
N LYS A 270 -9.08 -26.35 -22.59
CA LYS A 270 -7.93 -27.19 -22.19
C LYS A 270 -7.99 -28.59 -22.82
N LYS A 271 -9.17 -29.09 -23.20
CA LYS A 271 -9.34 -30.38 -23.92
C LYS A 271 -9.01 -30.30 -25.42
N LYS A 272 -9.00 -29.10 -26.02
CA LYS A 272 -8.69 -28.93 -27.45
C LYS A 272 -7.18 -28.79 -27.65
N SER A 273 -6.63 -29.45 -28.68
CA SER A 273 -5.20 -29.33 -29.06
C SER A 273 -4.77 -27.87 -29.31
N ASN A 274 -5.67 -27.05 -29.88
CA ASN A 274 -5.40 -25.64 -30.19
C ASN A 274 -5.80 -24.67 -29.06
N GLY A 275 -6.01 -25.15 -27.82
CA GLY A 275 -6.46 -24.33 -26.70
C GLY A 275 -5.55 -23.12 -26.43
N ASN A 276 -4.22 -23.34 -26.39
CA ASN A 276 -3.24 -22.27 -26.18
C ASN A 276 -3.29 -21.18 -27.28
N ALA A 277 -3.39 -21.58 -28.54
CA ALA A 277 -3.42 -20.65 -29.67
C ALA A 277 -4.66 -19.73 -29.64
N LEU A 278 -5.82 -20.29 -29.26
CA LEU A 278 -7.05 -19.52 -29.09
C LEU A 278 -6.93 -18.48 -27.96
N ILE A 279 -6.28 -18.84 -26.85
CA ILE A 279 -6.07 -17.91 -25.72
C ILE A 279 -5.14 -16.76 -26.10
N TYR A 280 -4.02 -17.05 -26.78
CA TYR A 280 -3.14 -15.98 -27.28
C TYR A 280 -3.86 -15.05 -28.26
N THR A 281 -4.76 -15.58 -29.07
CA THR A 281 -5.60 -14.77 -29.97
C THR A 281 -6.55 -13.87 -29.19
N LEU A 282 -7.19 -14.38 -28.14
CA LEU A 282 -8.05 -13.58 -27.25
C LEU A 282 -7.28 -12.47 -26.54
N ILE A 283 -6.07 -12.74 -26.08
CA ILE A 283 -5.20 -11.74 -25.46
C ILE A 283 -4.84 -10.65 -26.48
N PHE A 284 -4.40 -11.05 -27.68
CA PHE A 284 -4.07 -10.12 -28.75
C PHE A 284 -5.26 -9.23 -29.14
N LEU A 285 -6.45 -9.83 -29.30
CA LEU A 285 -7.69 -9.10 -29.56
C LEU A 285 -8.02 -8.12 -28.42
N SER A 286 -7.84 -8.54 -27.16
CA SER A 286 -8.07 -7.69 -25.99
C SER A 286 -7.14 -6.48 -25.96
N VAL A 287 -5.88 -6.65 -26.36
CA VAL A 287 -4.93 -5.54 -26.48
C VAL A 287 -5.36 -4.57 -27.58
N ILE A 288 -5.78 -5.08 -28.75
CA ILE A 288 -6.30 -4.24 -29.84
C ILE A 288 -7.53 -3.45 -29.35
N PHE A 289 -8.48 -4.12 -28.71
CA PHE A 289 -9.67 -3.48 -28.16
C PHE A 289 -9.33 -2.41 -27.13
N PHE A 290 -8.40 -2.69 -26.23
CA PHE A 290 -7.92 -1.70 -25.28
C PHE A 290 -7.29 -0.48 -25.98
N LEU A 291 -6.46 -0.68 -27.01
CA LEU A 291 -5.86 0.40 -27.78
C LEU A 291 -6.91 1.21 -28.55
N MET A 292 -7.93 0.57 -29.11
CA MET A 292 -9.03 1.26 -29.79
C MET A 292 -9.81 2.18 -28.85
N ILE A 293 -9.99 1.77 -27.59
CA ILE A 293 -10.61 2.59 -26.54
C ILE A 293 -9.65 3.69 -26.08
N LEU A 294 -8.38 3.35 -25.86
CA LEU A 294 -7.34 4.29 -25.42
C LEU A 294 -7.19 5.49 -26.36
N PHE A 295 -7.30 5.27 -27.67
CA PHE A 295 -7.20 6.34 -28.68
C PHE A 295 -8.56 6.82 -29.19
N SER A 296 -9.67 6.38 -28.59
CA SER A 296 -11.04 6.76 -28.98
C SER A 296 -11.33 6.62 -30.48
N LEU A 297 -10.89 5.52 -31.10
CA LEU A 297 -10.94 5.34 -32.58
C LEU A 297 -12.34 5.03 -33.12
N THR A 298 -13.32 4.76 -32.26
CA THR A 298 -14.67 4.33 -32.64
C THR A 298 -15.75 5.10 -31.89
N ALA A 299 -16.98 5.08 -32.41
CA ALA A 299 -18.14 5.71 -31.77
C ALA A 299 -18.46 5.07 -30.41
N LEU A 300 -19.00 5.87 -29.49
CA LEU A 300 -19.30 5.47 -28.11
C LEU A 300 -20.09 4.15 -27.97
N SER A 301 -21.12 3.94 -28.81
CA SER A 301 -21.91 2.70 -28.79
C SER A 301 -21.09 1.46 -29.14
N ILE A 302 -20.15 1.58 -30.07
CA ILE A 302 -19.24 0.50 -30.47
C ILE A 302 -18.22 0.25 -29.36
N GLN A 303 -17.72 1.30 -28.70
CA GLN A 303 -16.78 1.15 -27.59
C GLN A 303 -17.37 0.33 -26.43
N PHE A 304 -18.66 0.51 -26.09
CA PHE A 304 -19.31 -0.33 -25.09
C PHE A 304 -19.36 -1.81 -25.47
N VAL A 305 -19.66 -2.12 -26.74
CA VAL A 305 -19.65 -3.51 -27.24
C VAL A 305 -18.24 -4.09 -27.18
N ILE A 306 -17.23 -3.31 -27.61
CA ILE A 306 -15.82 -3.70 -27.55
C ILE A 306 -15.41 -4.01 -26.11
N ILE A 307 -15.83 -3.22 -25.13
CA ILE A 307 -15.52 -3.47 -23.71
C ILE A 307 -16.14 -4.76 -23.21
N ILE A 308 -17.39 -5.06 -23.56
CA ILE A 308 -18.03 -6.31 -23.13
C ILE A 308 -17.28 -7.51 -23.71
N LEU A 309 -16.90 -7.45 -24.99
CA LEU A 309 -16.10 -8.49 -25.64
C LEU A 309 -14.70 -8.61 -25.02
N MET A 310 -14.05 -7.49 -24.72
CA MET A 310 -12.75 -7.45 -24.08
C MET A 310 -12.81 -8.03 -22.66
N MET A 311 -13.79 -7.63 -21.86
CA MET A 311 -14.01 -8.11 -20.50
C MET A 311 -14.12 -9.64 -20.47
N PHE A 312 -14.91 -10.17 -21.41
CA PHE A 312 -15.07 -11.59 -21.59
C PHE A 312 -13.78 -12.31 -22.01
N ALA A 313 -13.08 -11.76 -23.01
CA ALA A 313 -11.83 -12.32 -23.52
C ALA A 313 -10.75 -12.34 -22.44
N VAL A 314 -10.60 -11.25 -21.67
CA VAL A 314 -9.67 -11.15 -20.54
C VAL A 314 -10.06 -12.12 -19.44
N ALA A 315 -11.35 -12.21 -19.05
CA ALA A 315 -11.79 -13.15 -18.02
C ALA A 315 -11.47 -14.60 -18.36
N ILE A 316 -11.72 -15.03 -19.60
CA ILE A 316 -11.40 -16.39 -20.05
C ILE A 316 -9.89 -16.61 -20.13
N ALA A 317 -9.15 -15.66 -20.70
CA ALA A 317 -7.69 -15.76 -20.82
C ALA A 317 -7.02 -15.84 -19.44
N SER A 318 -7.41 -14.99 -18.50
CA SER A 318 -6.90 -14.99 -17.13
C SER A 318 -7.27 -16.28 -16.39
N THR A 319 -8.50 -16.78 -16.53
CA THR A 319 -8.92 -18.06 -15.92
C THR A 319 -8.19 -19.26 -16.54
N TYR A 320 -7.77 -19.16 -17.80
CA TYR A 320 -7.02 -20.22 -18.47
C TYR A 320 -5.55 -20.28 -18.01
N LEU A 321 -4.92 -19.12 -17.90
CA LEU A 321 -3.48 -18.99 -17.62
C LEU A 321 -3.13 -19.08 -16.13
N ILE A 322 -4.07 -18.76 -15.25
CA ILE A 322 -3.85 -18.73 -13.81
C ILE A 322 -4.48 -19.97 -13.19
N ASP A 323 -3.65 -20.87 -12.69
CA ASP A 323 -4.11 -21.98 -11.87
C ASP A 323 -4.39 -21.46 -10.45
N TYR A 324 -5.68 -21.34 -10.13
CA TYR A 324 -6.17 -20.80 -8.86
C TYR A 324 -6.79 -21.91 -8.00
N HIS A 325 -6.23 -22.09 -6.80
CA HIS A 325 -6.72 -23.03 -5.79
C HIS A 325 -7.16 -22.25 -4.54
N PRO A 326 -8.47 -22.02 -4.34
CA PRO A 326 -8.97 -21.11 -3.32
C PRO A 326 -8.44 -21.43 -1.91
N PHE A 327 -8.40 -22.71 -1.53
CA PHE A 327 -7.99 -23.10 -0.18
C PHE A 327 -6.53 -22.77 0.10
N GLU A 328 -5.62 -23.14 -0.80
CA GLU A 328 -4.18 -22.95 -0.61
C GLU A 328 -3.75 -21.48 -0.75
N GLN A 329 -4.45 -20.70 -1.58
CA GLN A 329 -4.01 -19.37 -1.98
C GLN A 329 -4.79 -18.23 -1.31
N THR A 330 -5.93 -18.47 -0.65
CA THR A 330 -6.71 -17.40 0.03
C THR A 330 -7.03 -17.66 1.49
N GLU A 331 -6.73 -18.85 2.03
CA GLU A 331 -6.84 -19.07 3.46
C GLU A 331 -5.85 -18.16 4.22
N GLY A 332 -6.29 -17.57 5.34
CA GLY A 332 -5.53 -16.55 6.07
C GLY A 332 -5.59 -15.13 5.49
N LEU A 333 -5.95 -14.94 4.21
CA LEU A 333 -5.88 -13.63 3.53
C LEU A 333 -7.20 -12.85 3.49
N THR A 334 -8.31 -13.47 3.89
CA THR A 334 -9.65 -12.84 3.90
C THR A 334 -10.10 -12.55 5.33
N VAL A 335 -11.01 -11.59 5.53
CA VAL A 335 -11.56 -11.29 6.88
C VAL A 335 -12.14 -12.54 7.56
N TRP A 336 -12.67 -13.46 6.77
CA TRP A 336 -13.28 -14.69 7.23
C TRP A 336 -12.31 -15.77 7.69
N SER A 337 -11.04 -15.68 7.27
CA SER A 337 -9.98 -16.64 7.58
C SER A 337 -8.79 -15.99 8.29
N VAL A 338 -8.87 -14.69 8.59
CA VAL A 338 -7.77 -13.91 9.19
C VAL A 338 -7.34 -14.43 10.56
N ALA A 339 -8.22 -15.12 11.29
CA ALA A 339 -7.86 -15.79 12.54
C ALA A 339 -6.75 -16.83 12.35
N LYS A 340 -6.69 -17.48 11.17
CA LYS A 340 -5.62 -18.41 10.80
C LYS A 340 -4.36 -17.71 10.29
N ALA A 341 -4.42 -16.41 9.97
CA ALA A 341 -3.29 -15.69 9.39
C ALA A 341 -2.08 -15.71 10.33
N LYS A 342 -2.31 -15.54 11.63
CA LYS A 342 -1.27 -15.62 12.66
C LYS A 342 -0.62 -17.01 12.74
N GLU A 343 -1.42 -18.09 12.70
CA GLU A 343 -0.90 -19.46 12.67
C GLU A 343 -0.11 -19.75 11.40
N LEU A 344 -0.60 -19.29 10.24
CA LEU A 344 0.08 -19.46 8.95
C LEU A 344 1.40 -18.68 8.90
N PHE A 345 1.42 -17.47 9.47
CA PHE A 345 2.64 -16.67 9.59
C PHE A 345 3.66 -17.33 10.52
N LYS A 346 3.20 -17.84 11.68
CA LYS A 346 4.06 -18.51 12.67
C LYS A 346 4.49 -19.92 12.23
N GLY A 347 3.70 -20.60 11.40
CA GLY A 347 3.87 -22.01 11.04
C GLY A 347 3.49 -22.99 12.15
N SER A 348 2.95 -22.52 13.28
CA SER A 348 2.55 -23.33 14.43
C SER A 348 1.35 -22.72 15.16
N LYS A 349 0.82 -23.42 16.17
CA LYS A 349 -0.30 -22.91 16.98
C LYS A 349 0.10 -21.64 17.72
N ILE A 350 -0.83 -20.70 17.79
CA ILE A 350 -0.64 -19.44 18.53
C ILE A 350 -0.67 -19.74 20.03
N ASN A 351 0.14 -19.01 20.78
CA ASN A 351 0.12 -19.01 22.23
C ASN A 351 -0.42 -17.66 22.74
N ASP A 352 -1.74 -17.58 22.94
CA ASP A 352 -2.44 -16.38 23.39
C ASP A 352 -2.39 -16.16 24.93
N GLU A 353 -1.61 -16.93 25.70
CA GLU A 353 -1.53 -16.72 27.16
C GLU A 353 -0.87 -15.37 27.49
N GLU A 354 -1.52 -14.50 28.28
CA GLU A 354 -0.90 -13.24 28.69
C GLU A 354 0.27 -13.48 29.65
N GLY A 355 1.43 -12.93 29.29
CA GLY A 355 2.65 -12.99 30.09
C GLY A 355 3.03 -11.65 30.69
N GLU A 356 3.95 -11.69 31.66
CA GLU A 356 4.54 -10.49 32.23
C GLU A 356 5.66 -9.92 31.35
N ILE A 357 5.78 -8.60 31.32
CA ILE A 357 6.93 -7.91 30.72
C ILE A 357 8.11 -8.03 31.67
N ILE A 358 9.22 -8.63 31.22
CA ILE A 358 10.41 -8.85 32.05
C ILE A 358 11.54 -7.90 31.70
N LYS A 359 12.47 -7.72 32.64
CA LYS A 359 13.72 -6.97 32.44
C LYS A 359 14.89 -7.94 32.54
N VAL A 360 15.75 -7.92 31.53
CA VAL A 360 16.86 -8.87 31.41
C VAL A 360 18.16 -8.15 31.06
N ASN A 361 19.27 -8.65 31.58
CA ASN A 361 20.60 -8.39 31.04
C ASN A 361 20.82 -9.31 29.85
N TRP A 362 21.79 -9.02 28.99
CA TRP A 362 22.07 -9.86 27.83
C TRP A 362 23.52 -10.36 27.83
N LYS A 363 23.74 -11.52 27.21
CA LYS A 363 25.05 -12.09 26.93
C LYS A 363 25.10 -12.58 25.49
N LYS A 364 26.26 -12.43 24.84
CA LYS A 364 26.47 -12.96 23.49
C LYS A 364 26.59 -14.49 23.54
N LYS A 365 25.89 -15.18 22.65
CA LYS A 365 26.03 -16.63 22.42
C LYS A 365 25.95 -16.88 20.91
N ASP A 366 26.89 -17.66 20.38
CA ASP A 366 26.83 -18.07 18.98
C ASP A 366 25.68 -19.09 18.81
N GLY A 367 24.87 -18.90 17.76
CA GLY A 367 23.66 -19.67 17.52
C GLY A 367 23.05 -19.33 16.16
N ASP A 368 21.89 -19.92 15.87
CA ASP A 368 21.13 -19.63 14.65
C ASP A 368 20.59 -18.19 14.67
N ASP A 369 20.44 -17.62 13.48
CA ASP A 369 19.88 -16.30 13.28
C ASP A 369 18.41 -16.28 13.75
N GLU A 370 17.97 -15.18 14.37
CA GLU A 370 16.61 -14.95 14.90
C GLU A 370 16.19 -15.77 16.14
N ILE A 371 17.07 -16.60 16.73
CA ILE A 371 16.75 -17.38 17.93
C ILE A 371 17.41 -16.79 19.18
N VAL A 372 16.58 -16.44 20.15
CA VAL A 372 17.00 -15.99 21.49
C VAL A 372 16.69 -17.04 22.56
N ASN A 373 17.56 -17.17 23.55
CA ASN A 373 17.32 -18.07 24.69
C ASN A 373 17.10 -17.28 25.97
N PHE A 374 16.07 -17.66 26.73
CA PHE A 374 15.75 -17.11 28.05
C PHE A 374 15.90 -18.17 29.13
N SER A 375 15.97 -17.73 30.40
CA SER A 375 15.91 -18.66 31.51
C SER A 375 14.55 -19.35 31.61
N GLN A 376 14.51 -20.54 32.18
CA GLN A 376 13.25 -21.25 32.42
C GLN A 376 12.26 -20.41 33.26
N ASN A 377 12.76 -19.67 34.24
CA ASN A 377 11.94 -18.80 35.09
C ASN A 377 11.40 -17.58 34.33
N ASP A 378 12.20 -16.99 33.46
CA ASP A 378 11.80 -15.84 32.65
C ASP A 378 10.79 -16.23 31.57
N MET A 379 10.97 -17.39 30.92
CA MET A 379 9.97 -17.97 30.01
C MET A 379 8.64 -18.22 30.73
N ASN A 380 8.67 -18.76 31.95
CA ASN A 380 7.47 -19.01 32.75
C ASN A 380 6.74 -17.71 33.13
N LYS A 381 7.47 -16.62 33.43
CA LYS A 381 6.88 -15.30 33.70
C LYS A 381 6.24 -14.69 32.45
N MET A 382 6.93 -14.77 31.31
CA MET A 382 6.42 -14.30 30.02
C MET A 382 5.35 -15.21 29.41
N LYS A 383 5.06 -16.38 30.01
CA LYS A 383 4.21 -17.42 29.42
C LYS A 383 4.62 -17.75 27.99
N ALA A 384 5.93 -17.76 27.74
CA ALA A 384 6.54 -17.99 26.44
C ALA A 384 6.99 -19.45 26.30
N ASN A 385 6.63 -20.05 25.18
CA ASN A 385 7.02 -21.40 24.78
C ASN A 385 8.07 -21.32 23.66
N ILE A 386 8.79 -22.43 23.45
CA ILE A 386 9.72 -22.56 22.33
C ILE A 386 8.95 -22.35 21.01
N GLY A 387 9.49 -21.50 20.14
CA GLY A 387 8.87 -21.11 18.88
C GLY A 387 7.89 -19.94 18.96
N ASP A 388 7.66 -19.36 20.14
CA ASP A 388 6.90 -18.10 20.26
C ASP A 388 7.75 -16.90 19.83
N PHE A 389 7.09 -15.88 19.30
CA PHE A 389 7.73 -14.61 18.99
C PHE A 389 7.87 -13.75 20.23
N VAL A 390 8.96 -13.01 20.31
CA VAL A 390 9.28 -12.10 21.41
C VAL A 390 9.80 -10.79 20.85
N TYR A 391 9.30 -9.70 21.41
CA TYR A 391 9.79 -8.37 21.14
C TYR A 391 10.76 -7.96 22.25
N ILE A 392 11.97 -7.58 21.86
CA ILE A 392 13.05 -7.19 22.77
C ILE A 392 13.44 -5.76 22.46
N CYS A 393 13.50 -4.90 23.48
CA CYS A 393 13.87 -3.50 23.30
C CYS A 393 14.73 -2.96 24.45
N ASP A 394 15.41 -1.84 24.19
CA ASP A 394 16.11 -1.11 25.25
C ASP A 394 15.13 -0.65 26.34
N HIS A 395 15.49 -0.86 27.61
CA HIS A 395 14.62 -0.50 28.74
C HIS A 395 14.32 1.01 28.83
N ARG A 396 15.19 1.85 28.27
CA ARG A 396 14.99 3.30 28.25
C ARG A 396 13.82 3.62 27.31
N LYS A 397 12.71 4.12 27.87
CA LYS A 397 11.47 4.40 27.12
C LYS A 397 11.64 5.22 25.83
N TYR A 398 12.63 6.11 25.79
CA TYR A 398 12.90 6.96 24.62
C TYR A 398 13.74 6.29 23.53
N LEU A 399 14.36 5.13 23.81
CA LEU A 399 15.12 4.33 22.84
C LEU A 399 14.44 3.01 22.47
N GLY A 400 13.43 2.56 23.23
CA GLY A 400 12.83 1.24 23.05
C GLY A 400 12.41 0.93 21.61
N GLY A 401 11.75 1.87 20.91
CA GLY A 401 11.37 1.65 19.50
C GLY A 401 12.49 1.83 18.47
N LEU A 402 13.60 2.48 18.85
CA LEU A 402 14.77 2.71 17.98
C LEU A 402 15.82 1.60 18.10
N LYS A 403 15.83 0.93 19.25
CA LYS A 403 16.74 -0.15 19.63
C LYS A 403 15.90 -1.34 20.06
N SER A 404 15.41 -2.08 19.06
CA SER A 404 14.56 -3.24 19.27
C SER A 404 14.71 -4.27 18.16
N ILE A 405 14.37 -5.51 18.49
CA ILE A 405 14.27 -6.63 17.56
C ILE A 405 13.02 -7.45 17.86
N HIS A 406 12.56 -8.14 16.82
CA HIS A 406 11.65 -9.28 16.94
C HIS A 406 12.49 -10.55 16.79
N ALA A 407 12.29 -11.54 17.65
CA ALA A 407 13.02 -12.81 17.63
C ALA A 407 12.10 -13.99 17.99
N VAL A 408 12.62 -15.20 17.86
CA VAL A 408 11.95 -16.45 18.19
C VAL A 408 12.57 -17.04 19.47
N VAL A 409 11.72 -17.47 20.40
CA VAL A 409 12.16 -18.11 21.63
C VAL A 409 12.69 -19.51 21.34
N GLY A 410 13.97 -19.75 21.63
CA GLY A 410 14.62 -21.05 21.55
C GLY A 410 14.59 -21.82 22.86
N GLU A 411 15.47 -22.82 22.97
CA GLU A 411 15.60 -23.66 24.16
C GLU A 411 15.94 -22.85 25.43
N PRO A 412 15.34 -23.18 26.60
CA PRO A 412 15.60 -22.48 27.85
C PRO A 412 17.00 -22.76 28.41
N HIS A 413 17.47 -21.85 29.26
CA HIS A 413 18.67 -22.05 30.09
C HIS A 413 18.40 -21.79 31.59
N ASN A 414 19.43 -21.91 32.42
CA ASN A 414 19.32 -21.87 33.89
C ASN A 414 19.80 -20.55 34.52
N GLU A 415 20.06 -19.51 33.72
CA GLU A 415 20.59 -18.23 34.22
C GLU A 415 19.49 -17.16 34.24
N ASP A 416 18.86 -16.97 35.38
CA ASP A 416 17.76 -16.01 35.53
C ASP A 416 18.18 -14.56 35.26
N GLY A 417 17.30 -13.81 34.59
CA GLY A 417 17.51 -12.41 34.26
C GLY A 417 18.55 -12.17 33.18
N ILE A 418 18.94 -13.21 32.44
CA ILE A 418 19.89 -13.15 31.31
C ILE A 418 19.19 -13.66 30.05
N ILE A 419 19.31 -12.91 28.96
CA ILE A 419 18.95 -13.34 27.61
C ILE A 419 20.23 -13.62 26.81
N TYR A 420 20.26 -14.73 26.09
CA TYR A 420 21.31 -14.99 25.11
C TYR A 420 20.90 -14.46 23.75
N LEU A 421 21.72 -13.56 23.22
CA LEU A 421 21.57 -12.95 21.90
C LEU A 421 22.75 -13.36 21.01
N ASN A 422 22.49 -13.57 19.73
CA ASN A 422 23.54 -13.82 18.75
C ASN A 422 24.16 -12.49 18.25
N GLU A 423 25.21 -12.56 17.42
CA GLU A 423 25.89 -11.37 16.90
C GLU A 423 24.98 -10.52 16.00
N GLU A 424 24.13 -11.15 15.21
CA GLU A 424 23.27 -10.47 14.25
C GLU A 424 22.12 -9.72 14.94
N GLU A 425 21.51 -10.31 15.97
CA GLU A 425 20.50 -9.69 16.82
C GLU A 425 21.03 -8.46 17.56
N LEU A 426 22.28 -8.54 18.04
CA LEU A 426 22.96 -7.41 18.67
C LEU A 426 23.20 -6.26 17.69
N LEU A 427 23.60 -6.59 16.45
CA LEU A 427 23.80 -5.61 15.37
C LEU A 427 22.47 -4.99 14.91
N ASN A 428 21.42 -5.80 14.77
CA ASN A 428 20.10 -5.36 14.34
C ASN A 428 19.41 -4.50 15.42
N GLY A 429 19.52 -4.88 16.69
CA GLY A 429 18.95 -4.15 17.81
C GLY A 429 19.76 -2.93 18.25
N VAL A 430 21.03 -2.84 17.83
CA VAL A 430 21.98 -1.78 18.23
C VAL A 430 22.05 -1.63 19.76
N PHE A 431 22.02 -2.77 20.45
CA PHE A 431 21.98 -2.81 21.91
C PHE A 431 23.31 -2.38 22.53
N GLU A 432 23.24 -1.63 23.63
CA GLU A 432 24.42 -1.17 24.36
C GLU A 432 24.83 -2.19 25.44
N GLU A 433 26.12 -2.45 25.55
CA GLU A 433 26.68 -3.34 26.57
C GLU A 433 26.42 -2.79 27.98
N GLY A 434 26.00 -3.68 28.89
CA GLY A 434 25.67 -3.33 30.27
C GLY A 434 24.34 -2.57 30.45
N LYS A 435 23.53 -2.42 29.39
CA LYS A 435 22.17 -1.87 29.49
C LYS A 435 21.13 -2.98 29.55
N LEU A 436 20.13 -2.76 30.41
CA LEU A 436 18.99 -3.66 30.55
C LEU A 436 18.10 -3.60 29.31
N LEU A 437 17.60 -4.77 28.92
CA LEU A 437 16.58 -4.93 27.90
C LEU A 437 15.24 -5.25 28.56
N THR A 438 14.18 -4.92 27.85
CA THR A 438 12.80 -5.32 28.17
C THR A 438 12.37 -6.33 27.14
N ALA A 439 11.85 -7.47 27.59
CA ALA A 439 11.35 -8.53 26.72
C ALA A 439 9.87 -8.79 27.02
N GLU A 440 9.09 -9.00 25.96
CA GLU A 440 7.67 -9.33 26.03
C GLU A 440 7.33 -10.31 24.90
N LYS A 441 6.55 -11.34 25.24
CA LYS A 441 5.99 -12.27 24.25
C LYS A 441 4.97 -11.56 23.37
N GLU A 442 5.09 -11.74 22.05
CA GLU A 442 4.10 -11.23 21.12
C GLU A 442 2.84 -12.09 21.09
N MET A 443 1.67 -11.43 21.02
CA MET A 443 0.35 -12.06 20.97
C MET A 443 -0.25 -12.11 19.57
#